data_AF-A0A0G4IGP5-F1
#
_entry.id   AF-A0A0G4IGP5-F1
#
_cell.length_a   1.000
_cell.length_b   1.000
_cell.length_c   1.000
_cell.angle_alpha   90.00
_cell.angle_beta   90.00
_cell.angle_gamma   90.00
#
_symmetry.space_group_name_H-M   'P 1'
#
loop_
_entity.id
_entity.type
_entity.pdbx_description
1 polymer ?
#
loop_
_entity_poly.entity_id
_entity_poly.type
_entity_poly.pdbx_seq_one_letter_code
_entity_poly.pdbx_strand_id
1 'polypeptide(L)'
;MPDDDNGLGILLVIGVSLVVQFGLHHWQRLRPRSYHLVSLLGLWLFPMLVSIHSGFVIMLSVWSAFSLYTGYLFGQIRFIQPVPKDLPGRVYSWFSFIHRSCYVLAIAGYIMVLVQMLLGLGIGLFGFYVGFYGLYYGVLSRDVAEFTAERVVAKLGYYSGDKNQIPTRSLSARICALCDQELDLSSPLSASGQRNVHVLACGHRYHDLCLRGWAMVGKKDTCAYCREKIDLKDIAADSVWLHQSLLWGQILDAIRYLVAWNPVIFLAMRGALTLVGIPHL
;
A
#
# COMPACT_ATOMS: atom_id res chain seq x y z
N MET A 1 -50.21 -0.81 -5.50
CA MET A 1 -49.63 -1.13 -4.18
C MET A 1 -48.40 -2.07 -4.20
N PRO A 2 -47.65 -2.26 -5.31
CA PRO A 2 -46.26 -2.74 -5.25
C PRO A 2 -45.19 -1.64 -5.42
N ASP A 3 -45.58 -0.41 -5.81
CA ASP A 3 -44.61 0.67 -6.10
C ASP A 3 -44.09 1.40 -4.85
N ASP A 4 -44.89 1.46 -3.76
CA ASP A 4 -44.51 2.15 -2.52
C ASP A 4 -43.44 1.37 -1.72
N ASP A 5 -43.50 0.03 -1.73
CA ASP A 5 -42.52 -0.83 -1.05
C ASP A 5 -41.14 -0.80 -1.72
N ASN A 6 -41.10 -0.69 -3.06
CA ASN A 6 -39.87 -0.55 -3.82
C ASN A 6 -39.20 0.81 -3.57
N GLY A 7 -39.99 1.88 -3.50
CA GLY A 7 -39.50 3.22 -3.15
C GLY A 7 -38.90 3.28 -1.75
N LEU A 8 -39.58 2.67 -0.77
CA LEU A 8 -39.09 2.59 0.61
C LEU A 8 -37.81 1.75 0.73
N GLY A 9 -37.73 0.62 0.01
CA GLY A 9 -36.53 -0.23 -0.04
C GLY A 9 -35.30 0.50 -0.62
N ILE A 10 -35.48 1.24 -1.72
CA ILE A 10 -34.39 2.02 -2.34
C ILE A 10 -33.95 3.16 -1.42
N LEU A 11 -34.89 3.89 -0.80
CA LEU A 11 -34.57 4.96 0.16
C LEU A 11 -33.82 4.43 1.38
N LEU A 12 -34.21 3.25 1.89
CA LEU A 12 -33.52 2.58 2.99
C LEU A 12 -32.08 2.21 2.61
N VAL A 13 -31.88 1.61 1.43
CA VAL A 13 -30.55 1.25 0.92
C VAL A 13 -29.65 2.48 0.80
N ILE A 14 -30.14 3.57 0.21
CA ILE A 14 -29.39 4.81 0.07
C ILE A 14 -29.08 5.39 1.46
N GLY A 15 -30.07 5.44 2.36
CA GLY A 15 -29.90 5.95 3.72
C GLY A 15 -28.84 5.20 4.50
N VAL A 16 -28.91 3.86 4.53
CA VAL A 16 -27.92 3.00 5.20
C VAL A 16 -26.54 3.18 4.59
N SER A 17 -26.45 3.22 3.25
CA SER A 17 -25.19 3.44 2.54
C SER A 17 -24.52 4.76 2.95
N LEU A 18 -25.29 5.85 3.00
CA LEU A 18 -24.78 7.16 3.42
C LEU A 18 -24.34 7.15 4.88
N VAL A 19 -25.13 6.57 5.79
CA VAL A 19 -24.78 6.48 7.22
C VAL A 19 -23.46 5.72 7.40
N VAL A 20 -23.30 4.58 6.73
CA VAL A 20 -22.06 3.80 6.79
C VAL A 20 -20.88 4.59 6.21
N GLN A 21 -21.05 5.25 5.05
CA GLN A 21 -19.99 6.06 4.44
C GLN A 21 -19.55 7.23 5.34
N PHE A 22 -20.49 7.98 5.93
CA PHE A 22 -20.18 9.05 6.88
C PHE A 22 -19.51 8.50 8.15
N GLY A 23 -19.98 7.37 8.67
CA GLY A 23 -19.37 6.70 9.82
C GLY A 23 -17.92 6.28 9.55
N LEU A 24 -17.64 5.71 8.38
CA LEU A 24 -16.29 5.35 7.94
C LEU A 24 -15.39 6.57 7.81
N HIS A 25 -15.89 7.65 7.19
CA HIS A 25 -15.13 8.90 7.06
C HIS A 25 -14.83 9.52 8.44
N HIS A 26 -15.80 9.49 9.35
CA HIS A 26 -15.63 10.00 10.71
C HIS A 26 -14.61 9.16 11.50
N TRP A 27 -14.67 7.83 11.39
CA TRP A 27 -13.69 6.94 12.00
C TRP A 27 -12.28 7.17 11.46
N GLN A 28 -12.14 7.34 10.14
CA GLN A 28 -10.87 7.66 9.51
C GLN A 28 -10.25 8.97 10.07
N ARG A 29 -11.08 9.99 10.33
CA ARG A 29 -10.60 11.25 10.94
C ARG A 29 -10.23 11.10 12.41
N LEU A 30 -11.03 10.39 13.21
CA LEU A 30 -10.82 10.27 14.66
C LEU A 30 -9.67 9.32 15.02
N ARG A 31 -9.60 8.16 14.36
CA ARG A 31 -8.59 7.13 14.65
C ARG A 31 -7.99 6.56 13.37
N PRO A 32 -7.13 7.32 12.68
CA PRO A 32 -6.54 6.89 11.40
C PRO A 32 -5.77 5.57 11.54
N ARG A 33 -5.01 5.38 12.63
CA ARG A 33 -4.25 4.14 12.87
C ARG A 33 -5.15 2.89 12.91
N SER A 34 -6.28 2.97 13.62
CA SER A 34 -7.22 1.85 13.71
C SER A 34 -7.90 1.57 12.38
N TYR A 35 -8.32 2.63 11.67
CA TYR A 35 -8.94 2.51 10.34
C TYR A 35 -8.00 1.83 9.33
N HIS A 36 -6.73 2.24 9.28
CA HIS A 36 -5.74 1.63 8.39
C HIS A 36 -5.44 0.17 8.77
N LEU A 37 -5.32 -0.15 10.06
CA LEU A 37 -5.09 -1.53 10.50
C LEU A 37 -6.27 -2.45 10.12
N VAL A 38 -7.50 -2.00 10.36
CA VAL A 38 -8.70 -2.79 10.02
C VAL A 38 -8.83 -2.94 8.51
N SER A 39 -8.55 -1.89 7.73
CA SER A 39 -8.54 -1.95 6.27
C SER A 39 -7.50 -2.95 5.76
N LEU A 40 -6.29 -2.95 6.34
CA LEU A 40 -5.23 -3.89 6.00
C LEU A 40 -5.62 -5.33 6.34
N LEU A 41 -6.15 -5.58 7.54
CA LEU A 41 -6.62 -6.90 7.95
C LEU A 41 -7.76 -7.40 7.08
N GLY A 42 -8.71 -6.52 6.74
CA GLY A 42 -9.80 -6.83 5.82
C GLY A 42 -9.27 -7.23 4.45
N LEU A 43 -8.36 -6.44 3.87
CA LEU A 43 -7.76 -6.71 2.58
C LEU A 43 -6.92 -8.00 2.58
N TRP A 44 -6.26 -8.32 3.69
CA TRP A 44 -5.44 -9.53 3.81
C TRP A 44 -6.30 -10.80 3.99
N LEU A 45 -7.30 -10.76 4.88
CA LEU A 45 -8.09 -11.94 5.27
C LEU A 45 -9.23 -12.24 4.30
N PHE A 46 -9.93 -11.22 3.80
CA PHE A 46 -11.14 -11.43 2.99
C PHE A 46 -10.88 -12.31 1.75
N PRO A 47 -9.85 -12.05 0.92
CA PRO A 47 -9.57 -12.85 -0.27
C PRO A 47 -9.06 -14.24 0.06
N MET A 48 -8.39 -14.42 1.21
CA MET A 48 -7.98 -15.72 1.69
C MET A 48 -9.21 -16.57 2.06
N LEU A 49 -10.16 -16.01 2.82
CA LEU A 49 -11.39 -16.70 3.20
C LEU A 49 -12.22 -17.12 1.98
N VAL A 50 -12.38 -16.21 1.01
CA VAL A 50 -13.09 -16.50 -0.25
C VAL A 50 -12.35 -17.56 -1.05
N SER A 51 -11.03 -17.49 -1.15
CA SER A 51 -10.23 -18.46 -1.91
C SER A 51 -10.27 -19.86 -1.32
N ILE A 52 -10.34 -20.00 0.01
CA ILE A 52 -10.54 -21.29 0.67
C ILE A 52 -11.94 -21.84 0.35
N HIS A 53 -12.98 -21.01 0.47
CA HIS A 53 -14.35 -21.43 0.18
C HIS A 53 -14.56 -21.80 -1.29
N SER A 54 -13.91 -21.10 -2.21
CA SER A 54 -14.04 -21.30 -3.66
C SER A 54 -13.00 -22.25 -4.27
N GLY A 55 -12.04 -22.75 -3.48
CA GLY A 55 -11.01 -23.69 -3.96
C GLY A 55 -9.97 -23.07 -4.92
N PHE A 56 -9.73 -21.76 -4.86
CA PHE A 56 -8.77 -21.07 -5.75
C PHE A 56 -7.32 -21.28 -5.30
N VAL A 57 -6.74 -22.42 -5.67
CA VAL A 57 -5.39 -22.85 -5.25
C VAL A 57 -4.28 -21.88 -5.69
N ILE A 58 -4.38 -21.29 -6.89
CA ILE A 58 -3.36 -20.35 -7.40
C ILE A 58 -3.29 -19.09 -6.54
N MET A 59 -4.45 -18.53 -6.16
CA MET A 59 -4.50 -17.37 -5.28
C MET A 59 -3.92 -17.72 -3.91
N LEU A 60 -4.27 -18.88 -3.35
CA LEU A 60 -3.76 -19.34 -2.05
C LEU A 60 -2.25 -19.57 -2.06
N SER A 61 -1.69 -20.12 -3.14
CA SER A 61 -0.25 -20.36 -3.24
C SER A 61 0.54 -19.05 -3.31
N VAL A 62 0.12 -18.12 -4.17
CA VAL A 62 0.74 -16.79 -4.29
C VAL A 62 0.60 -16.00 -2.99
N TRP A 63 -0.58 -16.05 -2.37
CA TRP A 63 -0.85 -15.37 -1.09
C TRP A 63 0.04 -15.92 0.03
N SER A 64 0.20 -17.24 0.08
CA SER A 64 1.03 -17.92 1.08
C SER A 64 2.51 -17.56 0.88
N ALA A 65 3.00 -17.57 -0.37
CA ALA A 65 4.38 -17.19 -0.67
C ALA A 65 4.67 -15.72 -0.30
N PHE A 66 3.76 -14.81 -0.68
CA PHE A 66 3.87 -13.39 -0.32
C PHE A 66 3.83 -13.17 1.20
N SER A 67 2.89 -13.83 1.89
CA SER A 67 2.71 -13.71 3.33
C SER A 67 3.89 -14.30 4.11
N LEU A 68 4.43 -15.44 3.66
CA LEU A 68 5.56 -16.10 4.29
C LEU A 68 6.83 -15.26 4.19
N TYR A 69 7.15 -14.75 3.00
CA TYR A 69 8.36 -13.93 2.82
C TYR A 69 8.24 -12.58 3.54
N THR A 70 7.08 -11.93 3.45
CA THR A 70 6.84 -10.66 4.15
C THR A 70 6.83 -10.87 5.68
N GLY A 71 6.29 -11.99 6.15
CA GLY A 71 6.35 -12.42 7.54
C GLY A 71 7.78 -12.72 8.02
N TYR A 72 8.62 -13.32 7.17
CA TYR A 72 10.04 -13.52 7.45
C TYR A 72 10.78 -12.18 7.65
N LEU A 73 10.59 -11.21 6.74
CA LEU A 73 11.15 -9.87 6.90
C LEU A 73 10.68 -9.20 8.19
N PHE A 74 9.37 -9.28 8.48
CA PHE A 74 8.80 -8.73 9.70
C PHE A 74 9.34 -9.41 10.96
N GLY A 75 9.56 -10.73 10.91
CA GLY A 75 10.20 -11.51 11.97
C GLY A 75 11.62 -11.04 12.25
N GLN A 76 12.43 -10.78 11.21
CA GLN A 76 13.76 -10.20 11.38
C GLN A 76 13.69 -8.80 12.01
N ILE A 77 12.74 -7.97 11.59
CA ILE A 77 12.50 -6.65 12.18
C ILE A 77 11.98 -6.77 13.62
N ARG A 78 11.30 -7.84 14.03
CA ARG A 78 10.79 -7.94 15.41
C ARG A 78 11.79 -8.56 16.36
N PHE A 79 12.41 -9.67 15.98
CA PHE A 79 13.13 -10.53 16.91
C PHE A 79 14.65 -10.31 16.96
N ILE A 80 15.27 -9.75 15.91
CA ILE A 80 16.73 -9.63 15.84
C ILE A 80 17.18 -8.26 16.38
N GLN A 81 18.00 -8.23 17.43
CA GLN A 81 18.69 -7.03 17.92
C GLN A 81 20.20 -7.32 18.07
N PRO A 82 21.10 -6.48 17.54
CA PRO A 82 20.86 -5.26 16.74
C PRO A 82 20.30 -5.56 15.34
N VAL A 83 19.64 -4.58 14.72
CA VAL A 83 19.11 -4.72 13.35
C VAL A 83 20.26 -4.90 12.36
N PRO A 84 20.25 -5.93 11.49
CA PRO A 84 21.26 -6.09 10.45
C PRO A 84 21.27 -4.90 9.50
N LYS A 85 22.47 -4.39 9.17
CA LYS A 85 22.65 -3.21 8.30
C LYS A 85 22.01 -3.38 6.92
N ASP A 86 21.95 -4.60 6.40
CA ASP A 86 21.39 -4.89 5.08
C ASP A 86 19.86 -5.07 5.09
N LEU A 87 19.24 -5.16 6.27
CA LEU A 87 17.80 -5.41 6.40
C LEU A 87 16.94 -4.31 5.75
N PRO A 88 17.18 -3.01 6.00
CA PRO A 88 16.38 -1.94 5.39
C PRO A 88 16.46 -1.98 3.85
N GLY A 89 17.67 -2.19 3.31
CA GLY A 89 17.87 -2.35 1.87
C GLY A 89 17.09 -3.54 1.28
N ARG A 90 17.11 -4.70 1.95
CA ARG A 90 16.32 -5.87 1.53
C ARG A 90 14.82 -5.61 1.57
N VAL A 91 14.32 -4.93 2.60
CA VAL A 91 12.90 -4.56 2.75
C VAL A 91 12.47 -3.65 1.61
N TYR A 92 13.20 -2.56 1.35
CA TYR A 92 12.87 -1.63 0.28
C TYR A 92 12.97 -2.28 -1.11
N SER A 93 13.98 -3.12 -1.33
CA SER A 93 14.15 -3.86 -2.59
C SER A 93 12.99 -4.82 -2.85
N TRP A 94 12.57 -5.59 -1.83
CA TRP A 94 11.44 -6.50 -1.91
C TRP A 94 10.14 -5.77 -2.31
N PHE A 95 9.79 -4.70 -1.59
CA PHE A 95 8.56 -3.97 -1.89
C PHE A 95 8.60 -3.24 -3.22
N SER A 96 9.77 -2.72 -3.63
CA SER A 96 9.96 -2.14 -4.96
C SER A 96 9.78 -3.19 -6.07
N PHE A 97 10.32 -4.39 -5.88
CA PHE A 97 10.14 -5.51 -6.80
C PHE A 97 8.66 -5.89 -6.94
N ILE A 98 7.95 -6.09 -5.82
CA ILE A 98 6.53 -6.43 -5.84
C ILE A 98 5.70 -5.32 -6.50
N HIS A 99 5.95 -4.06 -6.14
CA HIS A 99 5.28 -2.91 -6.74
C HIS A 99 5.43 -2.89 -8.27
N ARG A 100 6.66 -3.07 -8.77
CA ARG A 100 6.94 -3.10 -10.21
C ARG A 100 6.26 -4.28 -10.91
N SER A 101 6.30 -5.47 -10.31
CA SER A 101 5.62 -6.65 -10.84
C SER A 101 4.10 -6.47 -10.89
N CYS A 102 3.50 -5.93 -9.82
CA CYS A 102 2.06 -5.65 -9.76
C CYS A 102 1.63 -4.64 -10.83
N TYR A 103 2.42 -3.59 -11.04
CA TYR A 103 2.18 -2.59 -12.09
C TYR A 103 2.22 -3.21 -13.49
N VAL A 104 3.24 -4.04 -13.78
CA VAL A 104 3.36 -4.73 -15.07
C VAL A 104 2.18 -5.69 -15.28
N LEU A 105 1.80 -6.47 -14.27
CA LEU A 105 0.66 -7.38 -14.35
C LEU A 105 -0.66 -6.63 -14.56
N ALA A 106 -0.88 -5.51 -13.88
CA ALA A 106 -2.10 -4.72 -14.04
C ALA A 106 -2.25 -4.17 -15.46
N ILE A 107 -1.16 -3.63 -16.02
CA ILE A 107 -1.14 -3.13 -17.41
C ILE A 107 -1.30 -4.27 -18.41
N ALA A 108 -0.57 -5.37 -18.23
CA ALA A 108 -0.69 -6.53 -19.11
C ALA A 108 -2.11 -7.07 -19.13
N GLY A 109 -2.73 -7.25 -17.96
CA GLY A 109 -4.13 -7.69 -17.84
C GLY A 109 -5.11 -6.74 -18.53
N TYR A 110 -4.93 -5.42 -18.33
CA TYR A 110 -5.74 -4.40 -19.00
C TYR A 110 -5.62 -4.49 -20.53
N ILE A 111 -4.41 -4.59 -21.06
CA ILE A 111 -4.18 -4.75 -22.52
C ILE A 111 -4.86 -6.02 -23.03
N MET A 112 -4.76 -7.14 -22.32
CA MET A 112 -5.41 -8.39 -22.72
C MET A 112 -6.94 -8.29 -22.76
N VAL A 113 -7.55 -7.57 -21.81
CA VAL A 113 -8.99 -7.30 -21.81
C VAL A 113 -9.39 -6.41 -23.00
N LEU A 114 -8.61 -5.38 -23.30
CA LEU A 114 -8.85 -4.54 -24.48
C LEU A 114 -8.73 -5.33 -25.78
N VAL A 115 -7.68 -6.14 -25.91
CA VAL A 115 -7.46 -7.00 -27.07
C VAL A 115 -8.61 -7.99 -27.25
N GLN A 116 -9.15 -8.56 -26.16
CA GLN A 116 -10.37 -9.36 -26.23
C GLN A 116 -11.55 -8.55 -26.78
N MET A 117 -11.76 -7.33 -26.28
CA MET A 117 -12.89 -6.50 -26.69
C MET A 117 -12.80 -6.10 -28.17
N LEU A 118 -11.59 -5.88 -28.69
CA LEU A 118 -11.38 -5.49 -30.09
C LEU A 118 -11.29 -6.67 -31.07
N LEU A 119 -10.58 -7.75 -30.71
CA LEU A 119 -10.25 -8.86 -31.61
C LEU A 119 -10.97 -10.18 -31.30
N GLY A 120 -11.64 -10.30 -30.14
CA GLY A 120 -12.42 -11.49 -29.78
C GLY A 120 -11.62 -12.74 -29.41
N LEU A 121 -10.31 -12.63 -29.13
CA LEU A 121 -9.33 -13.73 -29.08
C LEU A 121 -9.43 -14.74 -27.90
N GLY A 122 -10.54 -14.82 -27.16
CA GLY A 122 -10.72 -15.71 -26.00
C GLY A 122 -9.82 -15.45 -24.77
N ILE A 123 -8.88 -14.50 -24.84
CA ILE A 123 -7.89 -14.23 -23.78
C ILE A 123 -8.39 -13.27 -22.68
N GLY A 124 -9.59 -12.69 -22.83
CA GLY A 124 -10.06 -11.62 -21.94
C GLY A 124 -10.26 -12.05 -20.49
N LEU A 125 -10.77 -13.26 -20.23
CA LEU A 125 -10.94 -13.77 -18.86
C LEU A 125 -9.60 -13.95 -18.15
N PHE A 126 -8.60 -14.48 -18.87
CA PHE A 126 -7.25 -14.59 -18.33
C PHE A 126 -6.64 -13.21 -18.07
N GLY A 127 -6.83 -12.26 -19.00
CA GLY A 127 -6.45 -10.85 -18.82
C GLY A 127 -7.08 -10.21 -17.60
N PHE A 128 -8.37 -10.48 -17.36
CA PHE A 128 -9.08 -10.02 -16.18
C PHE A 128 -8.46 -10.54 -14.89
N TYR A 129 -8.17 -11.86 -14.79
CA TYR A 129 -7.52 -12.43 -13.61
C TYR A 129 -6.11 -11.85 -13.38
N VAL A 130 -5.30 -11.73 -14.44
CA VAL A 130 -3.96 -11.13 -14.36
C VAL A 130 -4.03 -9.68 -13.86
N GLY A 131 -4.94 -8.88 -14.42
CA GLY A 131 -5.16 -7.50 -14.00
C GLY A 131 -5.65 -7.40 -12.55
N PHE A 132 -6.60 -8.25 -12.18
CA PHE A 132 -7.13 -8.32 -10.82
C PHE A 132 -6.04 -8.66 -9.79
N TYR A 133 -5.20 -9.66 -10.06
CA TYR A 133 -4.08 -10.00 -9.18
C TYR A 133 -3.06 -8.86 -9.08
N GLY A 134 -2.73 -8.21 -10.20
CA GLY A 134 -1.83 -7.05 -10.21
C GLY A 134 -2.35 -5.90 -9.35
N LEU A 135 -3.64 -5.58 -9.45
CA LEU A 135 -4.27 -4.54 -8.63
C LEU A 135 -4.35 -4.96 -7.15
N TYR A 136 -4.80 -6.19 -6.87
CA TYR A 136 -4.97 -6.69 -5.51
C TYR A 136 -3.65 -6.72 -4.73
N TYR A 137 -2.63 -7.39 -5.26
CA TYR A 137 -1.31 -7.44 -4.62
C TYR A 137 -0.62 -6.06 -4.66
N GLY A 138 -0.97 -5.20 -5.62
CA GLY A 138 -0.56 -3.80 -5.63
C GLY A 138 -1.04 -3.04 -4.39
N VAL A 139 -2.33 -3.13 -4.06
CA VAL A 139 -2.89 -2.49 -2.85
C VAL A 139 -2.29 -3.12 -1.59
N LEU A 140 -2.30 -4.45 -1.50
CA LEU A 140 -1.83 -5.18 -0.31
C LEU A 140 -0.35 -4.89 -0.02
N SER A 141 0.51 -4.99 -1.04
CA SER A 141 1.95 -4.75 -0.87
C SER A 141 2.26 -3.32 -0.46
N ARG A 142 1.53 -2.32 -0.97
CA ARG A 142 1.68 -0.91 -0.61
C ARG A 142 1.36 -0.65 0.86
N ASP A 143 0.22 -1.15 1.36
CA ASP A 143 -0.17 -0.96 2.76
C ASP A 143 0.79 -1.69 3.72
N VAL A 144 1.24 -2.90 3.36
CA VAL A 144 2.21 -3.65 4.18
C VAL A 144 3.61 -3.01 4.13
N ALA A 145 4.01 -2.45 2.99
CA ALA A 145 5.25 -1.71 2.87
C ALA A 145 5.27 -0.52 3.81
N GLU A 146 4.19 0.28 3.86
CA GLU A 146 4.08 1.45 4.74
C GLU A 146 4.27 1.05 6.20
N PHE A 147 3.54 0.02 6.65
CA PHE A 147 3.66 -0.49 8.01
C PHE A 147 5.06 -1.03 8.32
N THR A 148 5.68 -1.70 7.36
CA THR A 148 7.02 -2.30 7.54
C THR A 148 8.10 -1.22 7.58
N ALA A 149 8.05 -0.23 6.69
CA ALA A 149 9.01 0.87 6.64
C ALA A 149 8.98 1.69 7.93
N GLU A 150 7.80 2.03 8.46
CA GLU A 150 7.69 2.72 9.74
C GLU A 150 8.33 1.92 10.89
N ARG A 151 8.14 0.60 10.92
CA ARG A 151 8.71 -0.28 11.95
C ARG A 151 10.22 -0.40 11.84
N VAL A 152 10.76 -0.45 10.61
CA VAL A 152 12.22 -0.46 10.38
C VAL A 152 12.84 0.82 10.91
N VAL A 153 12.35 1.99 10.48
CA VAL A 153 12.95 3.27 10.88
C VAL A 153 12.75 3.55 12.37
N ALA A 154 11.59 3.17 12.95
CA ALA A 154 11.37 3.26 14.39
C ALA A 154 12.36 2.39 15.20
N LYS A 155 12.70 1.21 14.68
CA LYS A 155 13.66 0.31 15.35
C LYS A 155 15.11 0.80 15.24
N LEU A 156 15.45 1.57 14.21
CA LEU A 156 16.76 2.21 14.09
C LEU A 156 16.96 3.35 15.12
N GLY A 157 15.87 3.91 15.66
CA GLY A 157 15.90 4.92 16.72
C GLY A 157 16.11 6.36 16.25
N TYR A 158 16.26 6.58 14.94
CA TYR A 158 16.36 7.92 14.34
C TYR A 158 14.99 8.56 14.05
N TYR A 159 13.92 7.77 14.05
CA TYR A 159 12.54 8.22 13.87
C TYR A 159 11.70 7.77 15.05
N SER A 160 11.08 8.70 15.76
CA SER A 160 10.00 8.38 16.68
C SER A 160 8.69 8.23 15.90
N GLY A 161 7.82 7.28 16.21
CA GLY A 161 6.51 7.16 15.57
C GLY A 161 5.48 8.20 16.04
N ASP A 162 5.83 9.01 17.04
CA ASP A 162 4.97 10.00 17.69
C ASP A 162 5.53 11.42 17.56
N LYS A 163 4.66 12.45 17.49
CA LYS A 163 5.04 13.87 17.33
C LYS A 163 5.77 14.46 18.53
N ASN A 164 5.56 13.90 19.71
CA ASN A 164 6.11 14.45 20.96
C ASN A 164 7.30 13.67 21.50
N GLN A 165 7.77 12.62 20.82
CA GLN A 165 8.92 11.83 21.26
C GLN A 165 10.20 12.26 20.54
N ILE A 166 11.19 12.67 21.32
CA ILE A 166 12.55 12.98 20.83
C ILE A 166 13.19 11.68 20.30
N PRO A 167 13.84 11.68 19.12
CA PRO A 167 14.54 10.51 18.61
C PRO A 167 15.60 10.03 19.61
N THR A 168 15.72 8.71 19.78
CA THR A 168 16.64 8.11 20.76
C THR A 168 18.10 8.18 20.34
N ARG A 169 18.38 8.45 19.05
CA ARG A 169 19.73 8.61 18.51
C ARG A 169 19.86 9.92 17.74
N SER A 170 20.93 10.66 17.98
CA SER A 170 21.31 11.83 17.19
C SER A 170 21.88 11.39 15.84
N LEU A 171 21.41 12.00 14.74
CA LEU A 171 21.87 11.69 13.40
C LEU A 171 23.20 12.40 13.09
N SER A 172 24.20 11.67 12.61
CA SER A 172 25.44 12.25 12.09
C SER A 172 25.34 12.53 10.58
N ALA A 173 26.04 13.55 10.09
CA ALA A 173 25.97 13.96 8.68
C ALA A 173 26.51 12.92 7.67
N ARG A 174 27.18 11.86 8.17
CA ARG A 174 27.77 10.78 7.37
C ARG A 174 26.95 9.51 7.36
N ILE A 175 25.82 9.44 8.07
CA ILE A 175 25.01 8.22 8.18
C ILE A 175 23.63 8.46 7.57
N CYS A 176 23.12 7.48 6.82
CA CYS A 176 21.76 7.49 6.29
C CYS A 176 20.75 7.10 7.40
N ALA A 177 19.80 7.98 7.72
CA ALA A 177 18.82 7.73 8.79
C ALA A 177 17.82 6.58 8.49
N LEU A 178 17.76 6.13 7.22
CA LEU A 178 16.86 5.06 6.78
C LEU A 178 17.49 3.66 6.80
N CYS A 179 18.83 3.56 6.78
CA CYS A 179 19.52 2.28 6.77
C CYS A 179 20.68 2.14 7.78
N ASP A 180 21.02 3.20 8.53
CA ASP A 180 22.13 3.23 9.50
C ASP A 180 23.48 2.84 8.90
N GLN A 181 23.68 3.15 7.62
CA GLN A 181 24.95 2.93 6.88
C GLN A 181 25.63 4.26 6.56
N GLU A 182 26.96 4.21 6.45
CA GLU A 182 27.77 5.36 6.06
C GLU A 182 27.51 5.77 4.61
N LEU A 183 27.43 7.07 4.38
CA LEU A 183 27.26 7.68 3.08
C LEU A 183 28.65 7.84 2.45
N ASP A 184 28.89 7.18 1.31
CA ASP A 184 30.10 7.39 0.53
C ASP A 184 30.02 8.74 -0.21
N LEU A 185 30.51 9.79 0.47
CA LEU A 185 30.57 11.16 -0.04
C LEU A 185 31.67 11.35 -1.11
N SER A 186 32.56 10.36 -1.25
CA SER A 186 33.69 10.34 -2.17
C SER A 186 33.40 9.58 -3.48
N SER A 187 32.26 8.90 -3.58
CA SER A 187 31.92 8.08 -4.74
C SER A 187 31.89 8.92 -6.02
N PRO A 188 32.69 8.59 -7.06
CA PRO A 188 32.58 9.22 -8.36
C PRO A 188 31.18 9.01 -8.94
N LEU A 189 30.79 9.83 -9.93
CA LEU A 189 29.54 9.60 -10.67
C LEU A 189 29.49 8.12 -11.08
N SER A 190 28.40 7.43 -10.73
CA SER A 190 28.18 6.07 -11.19
C SER A 190 28.20 6.03 -12.73
N ALA A 191 28.38 4.85 -13.34
CA ALA A 191 28.44 4.70 -14.80
C ALA A 191 27.18 5.24 -15.53
N SER A 192 26.10 5.52 -14.81
CA SER A 192 24.86 6.16 -15.27
C SER A 192 24.77 7.68 -14.99
N GLY A 193 25.80 8.31 -14.43
CA GLY A 193 25.82 9.72 -14.07
C GLY A 193 25.09 10.09 -12.77
N GLN A 194 24.59 9.13 -11.99
CA GLN A 194 23.81 9.40 -10.76
C GLN A 194 24.67 9.36 -9.48
N ARG A 195 24.40 10.27 -8.54
CA ARG A 195 24.97 10.26 -7.19
C ARG A 195 24.23 9.23 -6.34
N ASN A 196 24.97 8.40 -5.60
CA ASN A 196 24.38 7.45 -4.64
C ASN A 196 23.76 8.15 -3.40
N VAL A 197 23.99 9.46 -3.23
CA VAL A 197 23.54 10.25 -2.07
C VAL A 197 22.72 11.45 -2.54
N HIS A 198 21.50 11.57 -2.00
CA HIS A 198 20.63 12.74 -2.15
C HIS A 198 20.63 13.60 -0.90
N VAL A 199 20.66 14.92 -1.09
CA VAL A 199 20.58 15.92 -0.02
C VAL A 199 19.23 16.62 -0.13
N LEU A 200 18.46 16.62 0.96
CA LEU A 200 17.17 17.30 1.04
C LEU A 200 17.33 18.79 1.38
N ALA A 201 16.28 19.59 1.15
CA ALA A 201 16.23 21.00 1.53
C ALA A 201 16.47 21.22 3.04
N CYS A 202 16.02 20.28 3.87
CA CYS A 202 16.25 20.26 5.32
C CYS A 202 17.71 19.95 5.72
N GLY A 203 18.62 19.74 4.75
CA GLY A 203 20.03 19.42 4.97
C GLY A 203 20.36 17.96 5.26
N HIS A 204 19.35 17.09 5.46
CA HIS A 204 19.55 15.66 5.71
C HIS A 204 19.93 14.90 4.44
N ARG A 205 20.80 13.90 4.60
CA ARG A 205 21.40 13.14 3.50
C ARG A 205 20.96 11.68 3.57
N TYR A 206 20.63 11.11 2.42
CA TYR A 206 20.14 9.74 2.30
C TYR A 206 20.77 9.05 1.09
N HIS A 207 20.85 7.72 1.14
CA HIS A 207 21.08 6.94 -0.07
C HIS A 207 19.91 7.13 -1.04
N ASP A 208 20.20 7.28 -2.32
CA ASP A 208 19.19 7.44 -3.38
C ASP A 208 18.12 6.33 -3.33
N LEU A 209 18.56 5.07 -3.26
CA LEU A 209 17.67 3.90 -3.12
C LEU A 209 16.82 3.93 -1.85
N CYS A 210 17.38 4.40 -0.73
CA CYS A 210 16.64 4.50 0.53
C CYS A 210 15.59 5.60 0.46
N LEU A 211 15.95 6.78 -0.08
CA LEU A 211 15.04 7.91 -0.21
C LEU A 211 13.90 7.61 -1.20
N ARG A 212 14.21 6.97 -2.34
CA ARG A 212 13.21 6.52 -3.31
C ARG A 212 12.29 5.46 -2.70
N GLY A 213 12.86 4.50 -1.95
CA GLY A 213 12.08 3.51 -1.20
C GLY A 213 11.13 4.18 -0.20
N TRP A 214 11.64 5.13 0.58
CA TRP A 214 10.83 5.89 1.55
C TRP A 214 9.72 6.71 0.89
N ALA A 215 10.02 7.43 -0.19
CA ALA A 215 9.02 8.23 -0.91
C ALA A 215 7.95 7.35 -1.60
N MET A 216 8.35 6.20 -2.13
CA MET A 216 7.44 5.24 -2.80
C MET A 216 6.52 4.54 -1.79
N VAL A 217 7.06 4.19 -0.62
CA VAL A 217 6.35 3.43 0.41
C VAL A 217 5.44 4.36 1.21
N GLY A 218 4.13 4.33 0.94
CA GLY A 218 3.12 4.99 1.79
C GLY A 218 2.96 6.50 1.59
N LYS A 219 3.29 7.05 0.41
CA LYS A 219 3.17 8.49 0.11
C LYS A 219 3.89 9.38 1.14
N LYS A 220 5.06 8.95 1.64
CA LYS A 220 5.81 9.76 2.61
C LYS A 220 6.49 10.92 1.87
N ASP A 221 5.88 12.08 1.94
CA ASP A 221 6.39 13.36 1.43
C ASP A 221 7.15 14.14 2.51
N THR A 222 7.69 13.45 3.51
CA THR A 222 8.36 14.07 4.67
C THR A 222 9.70 13.41 4.98
N CYS A 223 10.62 14.21 5.51
CA CYS A 223 11.93 13.74 5.97
C CYS A 223 11.77 12.74 7.11
N ALA A 224 12.43 11.59 6.99
CA ALA A 224 12.39 10.53 8.00
C ALA A 224 13.04 10.93 9.33
N TYR A 225 13.75 12.07 9.42
CA TYR A 225 14.32 12.58 10.66
C TYR A 225 13.56 13.80 11.19
N CYS A 226 13.59 14.94 10.47
CA CYS A 226 12.97 16.19 10.93
C CYS A 226 11.48 16.34 10.55
N ARG A 227 10.94 15.46 9.70
CA ARG A 227 9.56 15.51 9.18
C ARG A 227 9.19 16.78 8.44
N GLU A 228 10.18 17.54 8.00
CA GLU A 228 9.98 18.61 7.05
C GLU A 228 9.47 18.04 5.73
N LYS A 229 8.51 18.75 5.12
CA LYS A 229 7.93 18.33 3.85
C LYS A 229 8.99 18.43 2.76
N ILE A 230 9.05 17.41 1.91
CA ILE A 230 10.00 17.30 0.82
C ILE A 230 9.24 17.50 -0.49
N ASP A 231 9.81 18.29 -1.40
CA ASP A 231 9.30 18.39 -2.77
C ASP A 231 9.61 17.11 -3.55
N LEU A 232 8.62 16.24 -3.63
CA LEU A 232 8.67 14.99 -4.39
C LEU A 232 8.90 15.22 -5.89
N LYS A 233 8.61 16.42 -6.41
CA LYS A 233 8.82 16.76 -7.82
C LYS A 233 10.29 16.75 -8.20
N ASP A 234 11.17 17.21 -7.31
CA ASP A 234 12.61 17.24 -7.57
C ASP A 234 13.19 15.81 -7.57
N ILE A 235 12.71 14.96 -6.66
CA ILE A 235 13.09 13.53 -6.61
C ILE A 235 12.50 12.77 -7.81
N ALA A 236 11.31 13.14 -8.28
CA ALA A 236 10.63 12.50 -9.40
C ALA A 236 11.17 12.97 -10.76
N ALA A 237 11.70 14.20 -10.87
CA ALA A 237 12.35 14.68 -12.07
C ALA A 237 13.55 13.79 -12.46
N ASP A 238 14.28 13.28 -11.46
CA ASP A 238 15.40 12.36 -11.67
C ASP A 238 14.96 10.93 -12.03
N SER A 239 13.67 10.58 -11.91
CA SER A 239 13.17 9.26 -12.28
C SER A 239 11.71 9.25 -12.75
N VAL A 240 11.51 9.05 -14.07
CA VAL A 240 10.18 8.90 -14.71
C VAL A 240 9.28 7.87 -13.99
N TRP A 241 9.90 6.82 -13.43
CA TRP A 241 9.23 5.77 -12.67
C TRP A 241 8.58 6.26 -11.37
N LEU A 242 9.13 7.29 -10.72
CA LEU A 242 8.56 7.83 -9.48
C LEU A 242 7.28 8.62 -9.74
N HIS A 243 7.19 9.33 -10.87
CA HIS A 243 5.94 10.00 -11.24
C HIS A 243 4.82 8.99 -11.52
N GLN A 244 5.13 7.91 -12.25
CA GLN A 244 4.18 6.83 -12.52
C GLN A 244 3.72 6.12 -11.24
N SER A 245 4.63 5.89 -10.28
CA SER A 245 4.28 5.24 -9.01
C SER A 245 3.37 6.10 -8.12
N LEU A 246 3.45 7.44 -8.21
CA LEU A 246 2.55 8.34 -7.50
C LEU A 246 1.11 8.25 -8.01
N LEU A 247 0.92 8.29 -9.33
CA LEU A 247 -0.41 8.13 -9.97
C LEU A 247 -1.00 6.76 -9.70
N TRP A 248 -0.19 5.70 -9.87
CA TRP A 248 -0.56 4.34 -9.51
C TRP A 248 -0.99 4.24 -8.05
N GLY A 249 -0.27 4.92 -7.15
CA GLY A 249 -0.63 4.99 -5.74
C GLY A 249 -2.01 5.58 -5.46
N GLN A 250 -2.46 6.58 -6.24
CA GLN A 250 -3.81 7.12 -6.10
C GLN A 250 -4.89 6.13 -6.55
N ILE A 251 -4.65 5.42 -7.65
CA ILE A 251 -5.54 4.37 -8.16
C ILE A 251 -5.66 3.25 -7.11
N LEU A 252 -4.53 2.80 -6.55
CA LEU A 252 -4.53 1.78 -5.51
C LEU A 252 -5.30 2.21 -4.25
N ASP A 253 -5.21 3.48 -3.84
CA ASP A 253 -5.97 3.97 -2.68
C ASP A 253 -7.48 3.98 -2.94
N ALA A 254 -7.92 4.26 -4.17
CA ALA A 254 -9.32 4.17 -4.57
C ALA A 254 -9.80 2.72 -4.58
N ILE A 255 -9.01 1.80 -5.12
CA ILE A 255 -9.30 0.36 -5.13
C ILE A 255 -9.36 -0.18 -3.71
N ARG A 256 -8.47 0.23 -2.81
CA ARG A 256 -8.50 -0.16 -1.40
C ARG A 256 -9.85 0.15 -0.77
N TYR A 257 -10.37 1.36 -0.98
CA TYR A 257 -11.67 1.75 -0.46
C TYR A 257 -12.79 0.87 -1.03
N LEU A 258 -12.77 0.66 -2.35
CA LEU A 258 -13.75 -0.16 -3.06
C LEU A 258 -13.73 -1.63 -2.58
N VAL A 259 -12.56 -2.23 -2.40
CA VAL A 259 -12.43 -3.65 -2.03
C VAL A 259 -12.68 -3.88 -0.54
N ALA A 260 -12.16 -3.02 0.33
CA ALA A 260 -12.25 -3.23 1.78
C ALA A 260 -13.64 -2.88 2.36
N TRP A 261 -14.28 -1.81 1.88
CA TRP A 261 -15.49 -1.27 2.52
C TRP A 261 -16.79 -1.59 1.82
N ASN A 262 -16.80 -1.85 0.49
CA ASN A 262 -18.03 -2.24 -0.19
C ASN A 262 -18.66 -3.52 0.38
N PRO A 263 -17.91 -4.60 0.70
CA PRO A 263 -18.51 -5.79 1.32
C PRO A 263 -19.21 -5.49 2.65
N VAL A 264 -18.63 -4.58 3.45
CA VAL A 264 -19.22 -4.14 4.73
C VAL A 264 -20.50 -3.34 4.49
N ILE A 265 -20.50 -2.45 3.50
CA ILE A 265 -21.69 -1.67 3.10
C ILE A 265 -22.80 -2.62 2.62
N PHE A 266 -22.48 -3.57 1.74
CA PHE A 266 -23.46 -4.57 1.26
C PHE A 266 -24.00 -5.45 2.39
N LEU A 267 -23.15 -5.87 3.33
CA LEU A 267 -23.59 -6.65 4.49
C LEU A 267 -24.53 -5.83 5.40
N ALA A 268 -24.21 -4.55 5.62
CA ALA A 268 -25.05 -3.64 6.38
C ALA A 268 -26.40 -3.38 5.69
N MET A 269 -26.38 -3.17 4.37
CA MET A 269 -27.59 -3.04 3.56
C MET A 269 -28.47 -4.29 3.66
N ARG A 270 -27.89 -5.48 3.46
CA ARG A 270 -28.62 -6.75 3.57
C ARG A 270 -29.19 -6.95 4.97
N GLY A 271 -28.42 -6.63 6.00
CA GLY A 271 -28.88 -6.66 7.40
C GLY A 271 -30.09 -5.75 7.62
N ALA A 272 -30.03 -4.51 7.14
CA ALA A 272 -31.12 -3.55 7.26
C ALA A 272 -32.39 -4.01 6.52
N LEU A 273 -32.25 -4.53 5.29
CA LEU A 273 -33.37 -5.07 4.51
C LEU A 273 -34.04 -6.27 5.21
N THR A 274 -33.25 -7.16 5.80
CA THR A 274 -33.78 -8.29 6.57
C THR A 274 -34.51 -7.86 7.85
N LEU A 275 -34.06 -6.79 8.52
CA LEU A 275 -34.71 -6.26 9.71
C LEU A 275 -36.07 -5.61 9.42
N VAL A 276 -36.21 -5.00 8.24
CA VAL A 276 -37.48 -4.38 7.79
C VAL A 276 -38.43 -5.40 7.17
N GLY A 277 -37.97 -6.64 6.93
CA GLY A 277 -38.81 -7.71 6.38
C GLY A 277 -39.00 -7.64 4.87
N ILE A 278 -38.08 -7.00 4.14
CA ILE A 278 -38.05 -6.95 2.66
C ILE A 278 -36.93 -7.88 2.17
N PRO A 279 -37.19 -9.19 1.97
CA PRO A 279 -36.14 -10.17 1.66
C PRO A 279 -35.64 -10.17 0.21
N HIS A 280 -36.21 -9.36 -0.69
CA HIS A 280 -36.03 -9.50 -2.15
C HIS A 280 -35.35 -8.32 -2.87
N LEU A 281 -34.50 -7.56 -2.17
CA LEU A 281 -33.58 -6.58 -2.77
C LEU A 281 -32.12 -6.89 -2.43
#